data_AF-A0A942HCI8-F1
#
_entry.id   AF-A0A942HCI8-F1
#
_cell.length_a   1.000
_cell.length_b   1.000
_cell.length_c   1.000
_cell.angle_alpha   90.00
_cell.angle_beta   90.00
_cell.angle_gamma   90.00
#
_symmetry.space_group_name_H-M   'P 1'
#
loop_
_entity.id
_entity.type
_entity.pdbx_description
1 polymer ?
#
loop_
_entity_poly.entity_id
_entity_poly.type
_entity_poly.pdbx_seq_one_letter_code
_entity_poly.pdbx_strand_id
1 'polypeptide(L)'
;MSTTFRAVVTDIRLHSQQKERSRWQIALDHTEFCPGDTGLLRATSKSGAVLEVAVLEVEEDAGELWHATEKPLLAETEVEAIITSER
;
A
#
# COMPACT_ATOMS: atom_id res chain seq x y z
N MET A 1 -8.64 9.24 14.70
CA MET A 1 -8.64 7.81 15.11
C MET A 1 -8.02 7.03 13.98
N SER A 2 -6.98 6.21 14.22
CA SER A 2 -6.36 5.40 13.17
C SER A 2 -7.08 4.05 13.02
N THR A 3 -7.43 3.68 11.80
CA THR A 3 -7.97 2.35 11.48
C THR A 3 -6.84 1.43 11.05
N THR A 4 -6.84 0.19 11.55
CA THR A 4 -5.81 -0.81 11.23
C THR A 4 -6.47 -2.11 10.79
N PHE A 5 -5.95 -2.70 9.71
CA PHE A 5 -6.42 -3.99 9.20
C PHE A 5 -5.25 -4.79 8.61
N ARG A 6 -5.46 -6.08 8.32
CA ARG A 6 -4.46 -6.94 7.68
C ARG A 6 -4.92 -7.29 6.29
N ALA A 7 -4.02 -7.33 5.32
CA ALA A 7 -4.33 -7.70 3.95
C ALA A 7 -3.14 -8.41 3.28
N VAL A 8 -3.38 -8.95 2.08
CA VAL A 8 -2.36 -9.57 1.24
C VAL A 8 -2.22 -8.77 -0.03
N VAL A 9 -0.97 -8.49 -0.45
CA VAL A 9 -0.71 -7.88 -1.76
C VAL A 9 -1.11 -8.85 -2.86
N THR A 10 -2.02 -8.42 -3.73
CA THR A 10 -2.50 -9.24 -4.87
C THR A 10 -1.80 -8.87 -6.16
N ASP A 11 -1.45 -7.60 -6.34
CA ASP A 11 -0.76 -7.13 -7.54
C ASP A 11 0.15 -5.92 -7.24
N ILE A 12 1.15 -5.73 -8.10
CA ILE A 12 2.06 -4.61 -8.05
C ILE A 12 2.44 -4.15 -9.46
N ARG A 13 2.35 -2.83 -9.68
CA ARG A 13 2.80 -2.21 -10.93
C ARG A 13 3.64 -0.95 -10.68
N LEU A 14 4.57 -0.69 -11.60
CA LEU A 14 5.27 0.59 -11.65
C LEU A 14 4.31 1.62 -12.27
N HIS A 15 3.91 2.62 -11.50
CA HIS A 15 3.01 3.68 -11.94
C HIS A 15 3.78 4.78 -12.68
N SER A 16 4.88 5.25 -12.10
CA SER A 16 5.74 6.23 -12.76
C SER A 16 7.17 6.15 -12.25
N GLN A 17 8.11 6.59 -13.07
CA GLN A 17 9.51 6.72 -12.68
C GLN A 17 10.02 8.08 -13.16
N GLN A 18 10.37 8.94 -12.22
CA GLN A 18 10.96 10.24 -12.51
C GLN A 18 12.29 10.38 -11.79
N LYS A 19 13.38 10.40 -12.58
CA LYS A 19 14.76 10.48 -12.10
C LYS A 19 15.06 9.47 -10.98
N GLU A 20 14.96 9.90 -9.72
CA GLU A 20 15.32 9.16 -8.51
C GLU A 20 14.10 8.65 -7.72
N ARG A 21 12.88 8.98 -8.14
CA ARG A 21 11.65 8.53 -7.45
C ARG A 21 10.87 7.59 -8.35
N SER A 22 10.65 6.39 -7.85
CA SER A 22 9.74 5.41 -8.46
C SER A 22 8.44 5.41 -7.66
N ARG A 23 7.32 5.56 -8.37
CA ARG A 23 5.98 5.44 -7.82
C ARG A 23 5.47 4.05 -8.18
N TRP A 24 5.15 3.27 -7.16
CA TRP A 24 4.56 1.95 -7.30
C TRP A 24 3.08 2.03 -6.92
N GLN A 25 2.28 1.17 -7.51
CA GLN A 25 0.88 0.96 -7.14
C GLN A 25 0.73 -0.49 -6.69
N ILE A 26 0.07 -0.67 -5.54
CA ILE A 26 -0.11 -1.96 -4.87
C ILE A 26 -1.61 -2.21 -4.71
N ALA A 27 -2.08 -3.33 -5.21
CA ALA A 27 -3.44 -3.82 -4.98
C ALA A 27 -3.44 -4.80 -3.78
N LEU A 28 -4.53 -4.80 -3.02
CA LEU A 28 -4.72 -5.67 -1.87
C LEU A 28 -5.93 -6.59 -2.11
N ASP A 29 -5.95 -7.75 -1.48
CA ASP A 29 -7.10 -8.68 -1.54
C ASP A 29 -8.38 -8.08 -0.93
N HIS A 30 -8.21 -7.17 0.02
CA HIS A 30 -9.24 -6.28 0.54
C HIS A 30 -8.60 -5.02 1.14
N THR A 31 -9.37 -3.94 1.25
CA THR A 31 -8.89 -2.69 1.82
C THR A 31 -10.00 -1.90 2.51
N GLU A 32 -9.66 -1.25 3.62
CA GLU A 32 -10.51 -0.24 4.27
C GLU A 32 -10.15 1.19 3.85
N PHE A 33 -9.07 1.38 3.07
CA PHE A 33 -8.75 2.67 2.47
C PHE A 33 -9.84 3.08 1.49
N CYS A 34 -10.16 4.36 1.48
CA CYS A 34 -10.97 5.01 0.44
C CYS A 34 -10.08 5.82 -0.50
N PRO A 35 -10.55 6.14 -1.72
CA PRO A 35 -9.83 7.05 -2.61
C PRO A 35 -9.44 8.36 -1.91
N GLY A 36 -8.17 8.74 -2.05
CA GLY A 36 -7.57 9.91 -1.39
C GLY A 36 -7.06 9.67 0.04
N ASP A 37 -7.30 8.51 0.64
CA ASP A 37 -6.73 8.19 1.96
C ASP A 37 -5.20 8.06 1.91
N THR A 38 -4.57 8.25 3.07
CA THR A 38 -3.11 8.09 3.26
C THR A 38 -2.85 7.20 4.46
N GLY A 39 -1.66 6.60 4.51
CA GLY A 39 -1.36 5.64 5.56
C GLY A 39 -0.04 4.91 5.40
N LEU A 40 0.04 3.73 6.01
CA LEU A 40 1.21 2.86 6.01
C LEU A 40 0.81 1.43 5.68
N LEU A 41 1.65 0.74 4.93
CA LEU A 41 1.67 -0.72 4.81
C LEU A 41 2.92 -1.25 5.50
N ARG A 42 2.72 -2.14 6.47
CA ARG A 42 3.80 -2.75 7.24
C ARG A 42 3.88 -4.24 6.92
N ALA A 43 4.94 -4.63 6.22
CA ALA A 43 5.25 -6.02 5.95
C ALA A 43 6.26 -6.55 6.98
N THR A 44 6.08 -7.78 7.46
CA THR A 44 7.04 -8.45 8.33
C THR A 44 7.57 -9.70 7.64
N SER A 45 8.88 -9.80 7.45
CA SER A 45 9.50 -10.98 6.86
C SER A 45 9.48 -12.16 7.82
N LYS A 46 9.69 -13.37 7.28
CA LYS A 46 9.86 -14.60 8.10
C LYS A 46 11.03 -14.52 9.10
N SER A 47 12.02 -13.67 8.83
CA SER A 47 13.16 -13.43 9.74
C SER A 47 12.88 -12.37 10.81
N GLY A 48 11.66 -11.80 10.84
CA GLY A 48 11.25 -10.73 11.75
C GLY A 48 11.68 -9.33 11.31
N ALA A 49 12.23 -9.16 10.11
CA ALA A 49 12.54 -7.83 9.59
C ALA A 49 11.25 -7.11 9.22
N VAL A 50 11.10 -5.87 9.67
CA VAL A 50 9.93 -5.04 9.39
C VAL A 50 10.26 -4.05 8.28
N LEU A 51 9.42 -4.04 7.25
CA LEU A 51 9.44 -3.04 6.19
C LEU A 51 8.16 -2.21 6.27
N GLU A 52 8.31 -0.92 6.49
CA GLU A 52 7.20 0.04 6.41
C GLU A 52 7.29 0.83 5.11
N VAL A 53 6.14 0.92 4.44
CA VAL A 53 5.98 1.64 3.19
C VAL A 53 4.81 2.60 3.34
N ALA A 54 5.05 3.88 3.04
CA ALA A 54 4.00 4.89 3.09
C ALA A 54 3.07 4.78 1.87
N VAL A 55 1.77 4.76 2.14
CA VAL A 55 0.70 4.99 1.16
C VAL A 55 0.52 6.50 1.06
N LEU A 56 0.98 7.08 -0.05
CA LEU A 56 0.87 8.53 -0.23
C LEU A 56 -0.47 8.94 -0.85
N GLU A 57 -1.17 8.01 -1.50
CA GLU A 57 -2.50 8.22 -2.08
C GLU A 57 -3.14 6.86 -2.40
N VAL A 58 -4.46 6.80 -2.41
CA VAL A 58 -5.24 5.66 -2.91
C VAL A 58 -6.10 6.11 -4.07
N GLU A 59 -6.05 5.36 -5.17
CA GLU A 59 -6.75 5.66 -6.42
C GLU A 59 -7.59 4.47 -6.84
N GLU A 60 -8.77 4.71 -7.43
CA GLU A 60 -9.55 3.67 -8.08
C GLU A 60 -9.25 3.66 -9.57
N ASP A 61 -8.87 2.50 -10.11
CA ASP A 61 -8.63 2.29 -11.54
C ASP A 61 -9.30 0.99 -11.98
N ALA A 62 -10.23 1.10 -12.93
CA ALA A 62 -11.03 -0.03 -13.42
C ALA A 62 -11.76 -0.86 -12.34
N GLY A 63 -12.15 -0.24 -11.22
CA GLY A 63 -12.85 -0.88 -10.11
C GLY A 63 -11.93 -1.59 -9.10
N GLU A 64 -10.61 -1.48 -9.26
CA GLU A 64 -9.60 -1.94 -8.30
C GLU A 64 -9.01 -0.74 -7.55
N LEU A 65 -8.71 -0.92 -6.26
CA LEU A 65 -8.11 0.13 -5.43
C LEU A 65 -6.60 -0.04 -5.38
N TRP A 66 -5.89 0.97 -5.86
CA TRP A 66 -4.45 1.01 -5.95
C TRP A 66 -3.85 1.94 -4.91
N HIS A 67 -2.96 1.40 -4.09
CA HIS A 67 -2.26 2.11 -3.03
C HIS A 67 -0.90 2.56 -3.57
N ALA A 68 -0.71 3.86 -3.71
CA ALA A 68 0.47 4.40 -4.35
C ALA A 68 1.58 4.65 -3.32
N THR A 69 2.76 4.06 -3.57
CA THR A 69 3.91 4.03 -2.65
C THR A 69 5.23 4.39 -3.34
N GLU A 70 6.30 4.65 -2.57
CA GLU A 70 7.66 4.86 -3.10
C GLU A 70 8.49 3.56 -3.16
N LYS A 71 8.02 2.48 -2.53
CA LYS A 71 8.70 1.18 -2.49
C LYS A 71 7.75 0.07 -2.89
N PRO A 72 8.21 -0.91 -3.67
CA PRO A 72 7.40 -2.06 -4.03
C PRO A 72 7.16 -2.96 -2.81
N LEU A 73 5.99 -3.62 -2.77
CA LEU A 73 5.74 -4.83 -1.98
C LEU A 73 5.33 -5.93 -2.95
N LEU A 74 5.96 -7.10 -2.83
CA LEU A 74 5.71 -8.20 -3.76
C LEU A 74 4.32 -8.80 -3.52
N ALA A 75 3.71 -9.36 -4.57
CA ALA A 75 2.52 -10.18 -4.43
C ALA A 75 2.73 -11.27 -3.37
N GLU A 76 1.63 -11.68 -2.73
CA GLU A 76 1.59 -12.62 -1.60
C GLU A 76 2.25 -12.11 -0.30
N THR A 77 2.69 -10.85 -0.26
CA THR A 77 3.17 -10.23 0.98
C THR A 77 2.00 -9.90 1.89
N GLU A 78 1.98 -10.48 3.09
CA GLU A 78 1.06 -10.07 4.16
C GLU A 78 1.49 -8.72 4.75
N VAL A 79 0.52 -7.82 4.90
CA VAL A 79 0.73 -6.47 5.43
C VAL A 79 -0.25 -6.16 6.55
N GLU A 80 0.21 -5.38 7.52
CA GLU A 80 -0.64 -4.61 8.43
C GLU A 80 -0.76 -3.20 7.87
N ALA A 81 -1.98 -2.81 7.51
CA ALA A 81 -2.31 -1.51 6.96
C ALA A 81 -2.81 -0.57 8.06
N ILE A 82 -2.36 0.68 8.04
CA ILE A 82 -2.74 1.72 9.01
C ILE A 82 -3.18 2.96 8.24
N ILE A 83 -4.43 3.37 8.40
CA ILE A 83 -4.98 4.58 7.78
C ILE A 83 -4.72 5.76 8.71
N THR A 84 -4.04 6.78 8.20
CA THR A 84 -3.63 7.97 8.96
C THR A 84 -4.36 9.24 8.54
N SER A 85 -5.09 9.24 7.43
CA SER A 85 -5.96 10.35 7.06
C SER A 85 -7.08 10.54 8.09
N GLU A 86 -7.34 11.81 8.45
CA GLU A 86 -8.51 12.20 9.22
C GLU A 86 -9.62 12.55 8.22
N ARG A 87 -10.71 11.77 8.19
CA ARG A 87 -11.91 12.11 7.40
C ARG A 87 -12.67 13.28 8.01
#